data_AF-A0A660S755-F1
#
_entry.id   AF-A0A660S755-F1
#
_cell.length_a   1.000
_cell.length_b   1.000
_cell.length_c   1.000
_cell.angle_alpha   90.00
_cell.angle_beta   90.00
_cell.angle_gamma   90.00
#
_symmetry.space_group_name_H-M   'P 1'
#
loop_
_entity.id
_entity.type
_entity.pdbx_description
1 polymer ?
#
loop_
_entity_poly.entity_id
_entity_poly.type
_entity_poly.pdbx_seq_one_letter_code
_entity_poly.pdbx_strand_id
1 'polypeptide(L)'
;MGQSVKYWGYSSLLRQARWVSPYFEGEKVFRGTTLDDLDNYKEGKVYYWPFFISTSANESIAQKFGPVLFIIEIPYSSPFSALDIRSYSIYPKEEEILFHPYTRFKVLKKERNTVTVTVY
;
A
#
# COMPACT_ATOMS: atom_id res chain seq x y z
N MET A 1 2.17 -7.85 29.70
CA MET A 1 2.93 -8.83 28.86
C MET A 1 2.06 -9.76 28.00
N GLY A 2 0.77 -10.01 28.30
CA GLY A 2 -0.06 -10.94 27.51
C GLY A 2 -0.58 -10.44 26.15
N GLN A 3 -0.82 -9.14 25.99
CA GLN A 3 -1.35 -8.59 24.73
C GLN A 3 -0.29 -8.51 23.62
N SER A 4 0.96 -8.14 23.94
CA SER A 4 2.02 -8.00 22.93
C SER A 4 2.34 -9.32 22.23
N VAL A 5 2.32 -10.45 22.95
CA VAL A 5 2.57 -11.79 22.39
C VAL A 5 1.44 -12.22 21.44
N LYS A 6 0.18 -11.92 21.78
CA LYS A 6 -0.98 -12.24 20.93
C LYS A 6 -0.91 -11.52 19.58
N TYR A 7 -0.64 -10.21 19.59
CA TYR A 7 -0.54 -9.43 18.34
C TYR A 7 0.69 -9.81 17.50
N TRP A 8 1.77 -10.26 18.15
CA TRP A 8 2.94 -10.79 17.46
C TRP A 8 2.65 -12.10 16.71
N GLY A 9 1.76 -12.94 17.26
CA GLY A 9 1.26 -14.13 16.56
C GLY A 9 0.51 -13.77 15.27
N TYR A 10 -0.40 -12.79 15.32
CA TYR A 10 -1.15 -12.37 14.13
C TYR A 10 -0.28 -11.69 13.07
N SER A 11 0.66 -10.83 13.47
CA SER A 11 1.59 -10.22 12.51
C SER A 11 2.49 -11.27 11.84
N SER A 12 2.89 -12.30 12.59
CA SER A 12 3.65 -13.43 12.06
C SER A 12 2.83 -14.24 11.05
N LEU A 13 1.55 -14.51 11.33
CA LEU A 13 0.66 -15.21 10.40
C LEU A 13 0.41 -14.40 9.13
N LEU A 14 0.16 -13.09 9.23
CA LEU A 14 -0.02 -12.23 8.05
C LEU A 14 1.27 -12.12 7.22
N ARG A 15 2.43 -12.12 7.87
CA ARG A 15 3.72 -12.19 7.17
C ARG A 15 3.90 -13.54 6.47
N GLN A 16 3.44 -14.65 7.06
CA GLN A 16 3.48 -15.97 6.43
C GLN A 16 2.51 -16.09 5.26
N ALA A 17 1.32 -15.48 5.37
CA ALA A 17 0.31 -15.46 4.31
C ALA A 17 0.88 -14.89 3.00
N ARG A 18 1.84 -13.96 3.08
CA ARG A 18 2.62 -13.47 1.93
C ARG A 18 3.13 -14.57 1.00
N TRP A 19 3.61 -15.68 1.55
CA TRP A 19 4.25 -16.74 0.78
C TRP A 19 3.26 -17.56 -0.05
N VAL A 20 1.98 -17.47 0.28
CA VAL A 20 0.91 -18.23 -0.38
C VAL A 20 -0.10 -17.33 -1.12
N SER A 21 -0.12 -16.04 -0.82
CA SER A 21 -0.93 -15.06 -1.54
C SER A 21 -0.39 -14.80 -2.95
N PRO A 22 -1.27 -14.66 -3.96
CA PRO A 22 -0.85 -14.27 -5.29
C PRO A 22 -0.26 -12.86 -5.27
N TYR A 23 0.74 -12.66 -6.11
CA TYR A 23 1.31 -11.34 -6.34
C TYR A 23 0.47 -10.58 -7.34
N PHE A 24 0.38 -9.27 -7.14
CA PHE A 24 -0.23 -8.39 -8.12
C PHE A 24 0.74 -8.18 -9.30
N GLU A 25 0.28 -8.49 -10.50
CA GLU A 25 1.07 -8.40 -11.74
C GLU A 25 0.98 -7.03 -12.42
N GLY A 26 0.25 -6.07 -11.84
CA GLY A 26 0.09 -4.74 -12.42
C GLY A 26 1.23 -3.79 -12.06
N GLU A 27 1.40 -2.77 -12.90
CA GLU A 27 2.48 -1.79 -12.79
C GLU A 27 2.21 -0.67 -11.79
N LYS A 28 0.94 -0.46 -11.42
CA LYS A 28 0.53 0.62 -10.51
C LYS A 28 -0.72 0.28 -9.71
N VAL A 29 -0.80 0.89 -8.53
CA VAL A 29 -1.97 0.86 -7.65
C VAL A 29 -2.22 2.23 -7.04
N PHE A 30 -3.41 2.41 -6.47
CA PHE A 30 -3.92 3.71 -6.05
C PHE A 30 -4.40 3.67 -4.60
N ARG A 31 -4.16 4.74 -3.86
CA ARG A 31 -4.68 4.89 -2.50
C ARG A 31 -5.24 6.28 -2.30
N GLY A 32 -6.56 6.38 -2.15
CA GLY A 32 -7.19 7.58 -1.62
C GLY A 32 -7.10 7.59 -0.10
N THR A 33 -6.77 8.74 0.46
CA THR A 33 -6.72 8.94 1.91
C THR A 33 -6.99 10.40 2.25
N THR A 34 -7.30 10.65 3.52
CA THR A 34 -7.17 12.00 4.09
C THR A 34 -5.80 12.08 4.77
N LEU A 35 -5.10 13.20 4.57
CA LEU A 35 -3.77 13.41 5.14
C LEU A 35 -3.56 14.91 5.40
N ASP A 36 -3.23 15.26 6.63
CA ASP A 36 -3.03 16.66 7.04
C ASP A 36 -1.65 17.21 6.66
N ASP A 37 -0.68 16.32 6.44
CA ASP A 37 0.74 16.64 6.29
C ASP A 37 1.27 16.25 4.90
N LEU A 38 0.54 16.67 3.87
CA LEU A 38 0.88 16.36 2.47
C LEU A 38 2.18 17.04 2.02
N ASP A 39 2.49 18.20 2.57
CA ASP A 39 3.68 18.99 2.19
C ASP A 39 5.00 18.33 2.61
N ASN A 40 4.94 17.35 3.51
CA ASN A 40 6.09 16.53 3.87
C ASN A 40 6.46 15.48 2.82
N TYR A 41 5.66 15.26 1.78
CA TYR A 41 5.96 14.33 0.67
C TYR A 41 6.69 15.04 -0.46
N LYS A 42 7.92 15.51 -0.18
CA LYS A 42 8.79 16.18 -1.17
C LYS A 42 9.42 15.18 -2.12
N GLU A 43 9.63 15.58 -3.37
CA GLU A 43 10.31 14.75 -4.37
C GLU A 43 11.67 14.26 -3.88
N GLY A 44 11.98 12.99 -4.16
CA GLY A 44 13.19 12.31 -3.70
C GLY A 44 13.13 11.77 -2.27
N LYS A 45 12.15 12.17 -1.45
CA LYS A 45 11.99 11.65 -0.09
C LYS A 45 11.70 10.15 -0.11
N VAL A 46 12.42 9.40 0.71
CA VAL A 46 12.12 7.99 1.00
C VAL A 46 11.43 7.90 2.35
N TYR A 47 10.34 7.14 2.42
CA TYR A 47 9.58 6.94 3.64
C TYR A 47 8.99 5.52 3.67
N TYR A 48 8.39 5.14 4.80
CA TYR A 48 7.65 3.89 4.94
C TYR A 48 6.49 4.11 5.90
N TRP A 49 5.48 3.23 5.84
CA TRP A 49 4.44 3.15 6.85
C TRP A 49 4.66 1.90 7.73
N PRO A 50 4.50 1.99 9.07
CA PRO A 50 4.76 0.86 9.97
C PRO A 50 3.61 -0.16 10.03
N PHE A 51 2.63 -0.04 9.13
CA PHE A 51 1.42 -0.87 9.06
C PHE A 51 1.15 -1.29 7.61
N PHE A 52 0.24 -2.24 7.43
CA PHE A 52 -0.21 -2.66 6.11
C PHE A 52 -0.88 -1.50 5.38
N ILE A 53 -0.64 -1.40 4.07
CA ILE A 53 -1.22 -0.36 3.23
C ILE A 53 -2.18 -1.01 2.26
N SER A 54 -3.48 -0.79 2.47
CA SER A 54 -4.52 -1.12 1.50
C SER A 54 -4.48 -0.11 0.35
N THR A 55 -4.51 -0.63 -0.87
CA THR A 55 -4.61 0.13 -2.11
C THR A 55 -5.65 -0.54 -3.01
N SER A 56 -6.02 0.11 -4.09
CA SER A 56 -6.88 -0.46 -5.12
C SER A 56 -6.12 -0.54 -6.43
N ALA A 57 -6.38 -1.59 -7.22
CA ALA A 57 -5.96 -1.63 -8.61
C ALA A 57 -6.71 -0.59 -9.49
N ASN A 58 -7.79 0.00 -8.98
CA ASN A 58 -8.65 0.93 -9.69
C ASN A 58 -8.63 2.34 -9.07
N GLU A 59 -8.21 3.33 -9.86
CA GLU A 59 -8.09 4.72 -9.42
C GLU A 59 -9.42 5.33 -8.97
N SER A 60 -10.50 5.10 -9.73
CA SER A 60 -11.83 5.66 -9.43
C SER A 60 -12.41 5.10 -8.14
N ILE A 61 -11.98 3.90 -7.75
CA ILE A 61 -12.36 3.28 -6.48
C ILE A 61 -11.52 3.87 -5.36
N ALA A 62 -10.21 3.97 -5.55
CA ALA A 62 -9.29 4.57 -4.58
C ALA A 62 -9.71 6.00 -4.20
N GLN A 63 -10.11 6.85 -5.15
CA GLN A 63 -10.51 8.24 -4.90
C GLN A 63 -11.73 8.39 -3.97
N LYS A 64 -12.53 7.32 -3.77
CA LYS A 64 -13.67 7.34 -2.83
C LYS A 64 -13.24 7.36 -1.37
N PHE A 65 -11.99 6.98 -1.07
CA PHE A 65 -11.47 6.86 0.30
C PHE A 65 -10.85 8.15 0.86
N GLY A 66 -10.71 9.19 0.04
CA GLY A 66 -10.27 10.50 0.53
C GLY A 66 -9.78 11.45 -0.57
N PRO A 67 -9.56 12.72 -0.21
CA PRO A 67 -9.24 13.80 -1.16
C PRO A 67 -7.80 13.78 -1.66
N VAL A 68 -6.89 13.05 -1.00
CA VAL A 68 -5.49 12.89 -1.42
C VAL A 68 -5.32 11.54 -2.10
N LEU A 69 -4.70 11.53 -3.28
CA LEU A 69 -4.44 10.32 -4.06
C LEU A 69 -2.95 10.00 -4.09
N PHE A 70 -2.59 8.81 -3.64
CA PHE A 70 -1.28 8.23 -3.89
C PHE A 70 -1.35 7.34 -5.13
N ILE A 71 -0.47 7.60 -6.10
CA ILE A 71 -0.21 6.73 -7.25
C ILE A 71 1.09 5.99 -6.95
N ILE A 72 1.02 4.68 -6.82
CA ILE A 72 2.15 3.84 -6.41
C ILE A 72 2.57 2.98 -7.59
N GLU A 73 3.73 3.30 -8.15
CA GLU A 73 4.38 2.51 -9.20
C GLU A 73 5.09 1.30 -8.57
N ILE A 74 4.88 0.14 -9.19
CA ILE A 74 5.43 -1.15 -8.78
C ILE A 74 6.42 -1.59 -9.86
N PRO A 75 7.74 -1.44 -9.64
CA PRO A 75 8.75 -1.88 -10.59
C PRO A 75 8.67 -3.40 -10.82
N TYR A 76 8.87 -3.85 -12.06
CA TYR A 76 8.91 -5.27 -12.43
C TYR A 76 9.95 -6.06 -11.61
N SER A 77 11.04 -5.41 -11.22
CA SER A 77 12.12 -5.98 -10.39
C SER A 77 11.89 -5.85 -8.88
N SER A 78 10.73 -5.33 -8.43
CA SER A 78 10.48 -5.11 -7.01
C SER A 78 10.41 -6.44 -6.26
N PRO A 79 11.30 -6.68 -5.26
CA PRO A 79 11.19 -7.85 -4.39
C PRO A 79 10.06 -7.69 -3.36
N PHE A 80 9.41 -6.53 -3.32
CA PHE A 80 8.32 -6.19 -2.41
C PHE A 80 7.00 -6.34 -3.13
N SER A 81 6.37 -7.46 -2.83
CA SER A 81 5.16 -7.90 -3.48
C SER A 81 3.96 -7.18 -2.90
N ALA A 82 3.36 -6.33 -3.73
CA ALA A 82 1.97 -5.97 -3.56
C ALA A 82 1.16 -7.26 -3.65
N LEU A 83 0.43 -7.59 -2.60
CA LEU A 83 -0.36 -8.82 -2.51
C LEU A 83 -1.72 -8.57 -3.12
N ASP A 84 -2.10 -9.42 -4.06
CA ASP A 84 -3.45 -9.42 -4.58
C ASP A 84 -4.36 -10.17 -3.60
N ILE A 85 -5.23 -9.43 -2.91
CA ILE A 85 -6.16 -10.01 -1.93
C ILE A 85 -7.61 -9.94 -2.40
N ARG A 86 -7.85 -9.63 -3.67
CA ARG A 86 -9.20 -9.49 -4.24
C ARG A 86 -10.05 -10.73 -4.06
N SER A 87 -9.45 -11.91 -4.15
CA SER A 87 -10.12 -13.21 -3.97
C SER A 87 -10.43 -13.55 -2.50
N TYR A 88 -9.75 -12.90 -1.55
CA TYR A 88 -9.93 -13.13 -0.11
C TYR A 88 -10.77 -12.04 0.55
N SER A 89 -10.89 -10.87 -0.08
CA SER A 89 -11.63 -9.73 0.47
C SER A 89 -13.13 -9.98 0.46
N ILE A 90 -13.79 -9.61 1.56
CA ILE A 90 -15.26 -9.55 1.63
C ILE A 90 -15.83 -8.39 0.80
N TYR A 91 -14.96 -7.48 0.33
CA TYR A 91 -15.27 -6.36 -0.55
C TYR A 91 -14.55 -6.53 -1.90
N PRO A 92 -14.89 -7.57 -2.70
CA PRO A 92 -14.17 -7.87 -3.94
C PRO A 92 -14.21 -6.73 -4.96
N LYS A 93 -15.22 -5.86 -4.87
CA LYS A 93 -15.37 -4.67 -5.72
C LYS A 93 -14.37 -3.56 -5.39
N GLU A 94 -13.66 -3.60 -4.26
CA GLU A 94 -12.65 -2.60 -3.95
C GLU A 94 -11.34 -2.82 -4.72
N GLU A 95 -11.21 -3.98 -5.38
CA GLU A 95 -10.02 -4.38 -6.12
C GLU A 95 -8.75 -4.26 -5.26
N GLU A 96 -8.84 -4.69 -4.00
CA GLU A 96 -7.83 -4.42 -2.98
C GLU A 96 -6.50 -5.14 -3.24
N ILE A 97 -5.43 -4.36 -3.25
CA ILE A 97 -4.04 -4.80 -3.28
C ILE A 97 -3.38 -4.33 -1.98
N LEU A 98 -2.56 -5.17 -1.36
CA LEU A 98 -2.04 -4.95 -0.02
C LEU A 98 -0.51 -4.90 -0.01
N PHE A 99 0.07 -3.83 0.52
CA PHE A 99 1.50 -3.80 0.84
C PHE A 99 1.75 -4.17 2.30
N HIS A 100 2.87 -4.86 2.52
CA HIS A 100 3.35 -5.16 3.87
C HIS A 100 3.77 -3.91 4.65
N PRO A 101 3.74 -3.99 6.00
CA PRO A 101 4.38 -3.00 6.85
C PRO A 101 5.84 -2.81 6.47
N TYR A 102 6.31 -1.58 6.59
CA TYR A 102 7.68 -1.17 6.33
C TYR A 102 8.13 -1.28 4.86
N THR A 103 7.20 -1.50 3.91
CA THR A 103 7.49 -1.25 2.50
C THR A 103 7.94 0.20 2.35
N ARG A 104 9.08 0.41 1.70
CA ARG A 104 9.63 1.73 1.47
C ARG A 104 9.13 2.26 0.14
N PHE A 105 8.84 3.55 0.13
CA PHE A 105 8.37 4.28 -1.02
C PHE A 105 9.27 5.50 -1.21
N LYS A 106 9.61 5.78 -2.47
CA LYS A 106 10.30 7.00 -2.87
C LYS A 106 9.32 7.91 -3.59
N VAL A 107 9.21 9.16 -3.13
CA VAL A 107 8.40 10.17 -3.80
C VAL A 107 9.06 10.53 -5.13
N LEU A 108 8.34 10.34 -6.22
CA LEU A 108 8.75 10.72 -7.57
C LEU A 108 8.27 12.12 -7.90
N LYS A 109 7.00 12.42 -7.57
CA LYS A 109 6.35 13.68 -7.90
C LYS A 109 5.30 14.05 -6.85
N LYS A 110 5.19 15.33 -6.52
CA LYS A 110 4.10 15.85 -5.69
C LYS A 110 3.37 16.97 -6.40
N GLU A 111 2.06 16.79 -6.58
CA GLU A 111 1.12 17.78 -7.08
C GLU A 111 0.16 18.20 -5.96
N ARG A 112 -0.83 19.04 -6.27
CA ARG A 112 -1.71 19.66 -5.25
C ARG A 112 -2.29 18.64 -4.27
N ASN A 113 -2.97 17.62 -4.78
CA ASN A 113 -3.62 16.56 -3.99
C ASN A 113 -3.15 15.15 -4.41
N THR A 114 -2.11 15.05 -5.23
CA THR A 114 -1.64 13.78 -5.80
C THR A 114 -0.17 13.61 -5.49
N VAL A 115 0.21 12.41 -5.03
CA VAL A 115 1.60 12.03 -4.78
C VAL A 115 1.90 10.77 -5.57
N THR A 116 2.84 10.88 -6.52
CA THR A 116 3.35 9.72 -7.25
C THR A 116 4.58 9.20 -6.54
N VAL A 117 4.59 7.91 -6.23
CA VAL A 117 5.68 7.23 -5.54
C VAL A 117 6.03 5.93 -6.24
N THR A 118 7.24 5.44 -6.05
CA THR A 118 7.67 4.10 -6.48
C THR A 118 8.12 3.28 -5.29
N VAL A 119 7.94 1.97 -5.37
CA VAL A 119 8.49 1.03 -4.37
C VAL A 119 10.02 1.04 -4.42
N TYR A 120 10.69 1.08 -3.25
CA TYR A 120 12.13 1.32 -3.10
C TYR A 120 12.90 0.29 -2.22
#